data_AF-A0A7J8P9A4-F1
#
_entry.id   AF-A0A7J8P9A4-F1
#
_cell.length_a   1.000
_cell.length_b   1.000
_cell.length_c   1.000
_cell.angle_alpha   90.00
_cell.angle_beta   90.00
_cell.angle_gamma   90.00
#
_symmetry.space_group_name_H-M   'P 1'
#
loop_
_entity.id
_entity.type
_entity.pdbx_description
1 polymer ?
#
loop_
_entity_poly.entity_id
_entity_poly.type
_entity_poly.pdbx_seq_one_letter_code
_entity_poly.pdbx_strand_id
1 'polypeptide(L)'
;QHWFISRLNGASVTAGGFPPQDNNILIITTSSNQFYIFDVEARQLGEWSMQHLFTLPKRYQEFPGEVIGLSFCPSSSSHPTKSSSLLVYSTRAMCSIDFGKPVDEDDESELVNGALLKFQGSLTNMKWKHWLRESRQSRKNNFDLVVFRDPVLFIGHLSKHSILIIDKPWMEVVKSFDSAPLQRHIFGT
;
A
#
# COMPACT_ATOMS: atom_id res chain seq x y z
N GLN A 1 -21.19 8.00 25.14
CA GLN A 1 -22.04 7.40 24.10
C GLN A 1 -21.11 6.82 23.04
N HIS A 2 -21.20 5.52 22.73
CA HIS A 2 -20.31 4.87 21.77
C HIS A 2 -20.85 5.03 20.34
N TRP A 3 -19.97 5.34 19.39
CA TRP A 3 -20.31 5.31 17.98
C TRP A 3 -20.01 3.91 17.42
N PHE A 4 -20.99 3.33 16.72
CA PHE A 4 -20.85 2.03 16.07
C PHE A 4 -20.87 2.19 14.56
N ILE A 5 -19.94 1.54 13.89
CA ILE A 5 -19.87 1.48 12.43
C ILE A 5 -20.25 0.05 12.03
N SER A 6 -21.32 -0.08 11.23
CA SER A 6 -21.75 -1.37 10.67
C SER A 6 -20.67 -1.98 9.78
N ARG A 7 -20.76 -3.29 9.51
CA ARG A 7 -19.80 -4.00 8.65
C ARG A 7 -19.62 -3.28 7.31
N LEU A 8 -18.37 -2.91 7.01
CA LEU A 8 -17.94 -2.16 5.83
C LEU A 8 -18.12 -2.98 4.55
N ASN A 9 -19.35 -3.00 4.04
CA ASN A 9 -19.79 -3.85 2.91
C ASN A 9 -19.56 -5.36 3.14
N GLY A 10 -19.67 -5.80 4.39
CA GLY A 10 -19.46 -7.21 4.77
C GLY A 10 -18.00 -7.65 4.85
N ALA A 11 -17.04 -6.81 4.45
CA ALA A 11 -15.61 -7.08 4.58
C ALA A 11 -15.10 -6.82 6.01
N SER A 12 -14.08 -7.57 6.42
CA SER A 12 -13.42 -7.41 7.72
C SER A 12 -12.44 -6.23 7.68
N VAL A 13 -12.26 -5.54 8.81
CA VAL A 13 -11.22 -4.51 8.96
C VAL A 13 -9.85 -5.19 9.04
N THR A 14 -8.89 -4.71 8.27
CA THR A 14 -7.53 -5.30 8.22
C THR A 14 -6.47 -4.36 8.79
N ALA A 15 -6.60 -3.06 8.56
CA ALA A 15 -5.76 -2.04 9.14
C ALA A 15 -6.52 -0.71 9.28
N GLY A 16 -6.03 0.17 10.14
CA GLY A 16 -6.61 1.49 10.29
C GLY A 16 -5.72 2.40 11.12
N GLY A 17 -5.93 3.70 11.01
CA GLY A 17 -5.22 4.68 11.82
C GLY A 17 -5.63 6.12 11.54
N PHE A 18 -5.13 6.99 12.40
CA PHE A 18 -5.33 8.44 12.32
C PHE A 18 -4.11 9.07 11.64
N PRO A 19 -4.30 9.85 10.56
CA PRO A 19 -3.22 10.67 10.01
C PRO A 19 -2.66 11.60 11.10
N PRO A 20 -1.32 11.70 11.28
CA PRO A 20 -0.70 12.55 12.29
C PRO A 20 -1.08 14.04 12.19
N GLN A 21 -1.55 14.47 11.02
CA GLN A 21 -1.92 15.85 10.73
C GLN A 21 -3.37 16.18 11.10
N ASP A 22 -4.24 15.17 11.21
CA ASP A 22 -5.67 15.37 11.41
C ASP A 22 -6.28 14.19 12.18
N ASN A 23 -6.46 14.39 13.49
CA ASN A 23 -7.00 13.38 14.38
C ASN A 23 -8.53 13.20 14.24
N ASN A 24 -9.21 14.07 13.47
CA ASN A 24 -10.62 13.88 13.17
C ASN A 24 -10.83 12.84 12.04
N ILE A 25 -9.77 12.51 11.30
CA ILE A 25 -9.84 11.58 10.19
C ILE A 25 -9.41 10.19 10.66
N LEU A 26 -10.27 9.20 10.46
CA LEU A 26 -9.94 7.79 10.64
C LEU A 26 -9.95 7.08 9.29
N ILE A 27 -8.80 6.57 8.87
CA ILE A 27 -8.68 5.77 7.65
C ILE A 27 -8.65 4.30 8.02
N ILE A 28 -9.49 3.50 7.35
CA ILE A 28 -9.62 2.05 7.54
C ILE A 28 -9.48 1.36 6.20
N THR A 29 -8.78 0.22 6.17
CA THR A 29 -8.79 -0.72 5.06
C THR A 29 -9.49 -2.02 5.43
N THR A 30 -10.00 -2.70 4.42
CA THR A 30 -10.77 -3.93 4.58
C THR A 30 -10.15 -5.10 3.82
N SER A 31 -10.65 -6.32 4.07
CA SER A 31 -10.21 -7.55 3.40
C SER A 31 -10.53 -7.59 1.90
N SER A 32 -11.40 -6.69 1.41
CA SER A 32 -11.63 -6.46 -0.02
C SER A 32 -10.73 -5.35 -0.59
N ASN A 33 -9.67 -4.98 0.13
CA ASN A 33 -8.72 -3.90 -0.17
C ASN A 33 -9.35 -2.50 -0.34
N GLN A 34 -10.62 -2.31 0.03
CA GLN A 34 -11.30 -1.01 -0.01
C GLN A 34 -10.85 -0.12 1.15
N PHE A 35 -10.81 1.20 0.94
CA PHE A 35 -10.54 2.19 1.98
C PHE A 35 -11.79 2.97 2.35
N TYR A 36 -11.91 3.25 3.64
CA TYR A 36 -12.95 4.11 4.21
C TYR A 36 -12.27 5.18 5.04
N ILE A 37 -12.59 6.44 4.73
CA ILE A 37 -12.15 7.63 5.42
C ILE A 37 -13.36 8.15 6.16
N PHE A 38 -13.27 8.19 7.49
CA PHE A 38 -14.32 8.64 8.37
C PHE A 38 -14.00 10.01 8.96
N ASP A 39 -15.03 10.83 9.09
CA ASP A 39 -15.03 11.99 9.98
C ASP A 39 -15.53 11.51 11.35
N VAL A 40 -14.65 11.52 12.34
CA VAL A 40 -14.90 10.91 13.65
C VAL A 40 -15.78 11.78 14.53
N GLU A 41 -15.62 13.10 14.47
CA GLU A 41 -16.46 14.07 15.17
C GLU A 41 -17.88 14.09 14.60
N ALA A 42 -18.01 14.13 13.27
CA ALA A 42 -19.30 14.07 12.59
C ALA A 42 -19.92 12.66 12.57
N ARG A 43 -19.16 11.63 12.94
CA ARG A 43 -19.60 10.23 13.02
C ARG A 43 -20.18 9.70 11.71
N GLN A 44 -19.54 10.06 10.60
CA GLN A 44 -20.00 9.71 9.27
C GLN A 44 -18.84 9.41 8.32
N LEU A 45 -19.17 8.86 7.16
CA LEU A 45 -18.21 8.68 6.09
C LEU A 45 -17.77 10.06 5.56
N GLY A 46 -16.46 10.25 5.41
CA GLY A 46 -15.89 11.47 4.87
C GLY A 46 -16.21 11.63 3.39
N GLU A 47 -16.16 12.88 2.92
CA GLU A 47 -16.51 13.26 1.54
C GLU A 47 -15.70 12.48 0.50
N TRP A 48 -14.39 12.33 0.71
CA TRP A 48 -13.52 11.59 -0.21
C TRP A 48 -14.00 10.15 -0.41
N SER A 49 -14.38 9.45 0.67
CA SER A 49 -14.88 8.07 0.55
C SER A 49 -16.25 8.00 -0.08
N MET A 50 -17.16 8.95 0.20
CA MET A 50 -18.45 9.00 -0.48
C MET A 50 -18.31 9.15 -2.00
N GLN A 51 -17.29 9.88 -2.45
CA GLN A 51 -17.03 10.10 -3.88
C GLN A 51 -16.26 8.95 -4.54
N HIS A 52 -15.35 8.29 -3.82
CA HIS A 52 -14.34 7.41 -4.44
C HIS A 52 -14.44 5.91 -4.09
N LEU A 53 -15.37 5.49 -3.23
CA LEU A 53 -15.52 4.08 -2.81
C LEU A 53 -15.69 3.10 -3.97
N PHE A 54 -16.29 3.53 -5.08
CA PHE A 54 -16.57 2.67 -6.24
C PHE A 54 -15.80 3.07 -7.50
N THR A 55 -14.89 4.03 -7.39
CA THR A 55 -14.15 4.61 -8.53
C THR A 55 -12.63 4.54 -8.35
N LEU A 56 -12.16 3.64 -7.48
CA LEU A 56 -10.73 3.39 -7.34
C LEU A 56 -10.12 2.90 -8.67
N PRO A 57 -8.87 3.25 -8.99
CA PRO A 57 -8.24 2.84 -10.24
C PRO A 57 -8.17 1.31 -10.34
N LYS A 58 -8.34 0.75 -11.55
CA LYS A 58 -8.29 -0.72 -11.79
C LYS A 58 -7.01 -1.33 -11.23
N ARG A 59 -5.87 -0.65 -11.40
CA ARG A 59 -4.57 -1.09 -10.84
C ARG A 59 -4.58 -1.29 -9.32
N TYR A 60 -5.41 -0.53 -8.59
CA TYR A 60 -5.57 -0.70 -7.17
C TYR A 60 -6.68 -1.71 -6.83
N GLN A 61 -7.73 -1.82 -7.64
CA GLN A 61 -8.74 -2.88 -7.45
C GLN A 61 -8.11 -4.28 -7.54
N GLU A 62 -7.06 -4.44 -8.34
CA GLU A 62 -6.26 -5.67 -8.46
C GLU A 62 -5.05 -5.71 -7.50
N PHE A 63 -5.09 -4.96 -6.39
CA PHE A 63 -3.97 -4.87 -5.45
C PHE A 63 -3.51 -6.26 -4.97
N PRO A 64 -2.22 -6.61 -5.17
CA PRO A 64 -1.74 -7.95 -4.84
C PRO A 64 -1.77 -8.24 -3.33
N GLY A 65 -2.59 -9.22 -2.94
CA GLY A 65 -2.73 -9.66 -1.55
C GLY A 65 -3.60 -8.74 -0.69
N GLU A 66 -3.95 -9.21 0.51
CA GLU A 66 -4.74 -8.43 1.47
C GLU A 66 -3.87 -7.34 2.11
N VAL A 67 -4.39 -6.11 2.21
CA VAL A 67 -3.72 -5.02 2.93
C VAL A 67 -3.57 -5.41 4.40
N ILE A 68 -2.32 -5.42 4.89
CA ILE A 68 -1.99 -5.77 6.27
C ILE A 68 -1.56 -4.57 7.11
N GLY A 69 -1.30 -3.42 6.48
CA GLY A 69 -0.79 -2.26 7.19
C GLY A 69 -0.89 -0.95 6.43
N LEU A 70 -0.87 0.13 7.21
CA LEU A 70 -0.90 1.51 6.77
C LEU A 70 0.29 2.25 7.36
N SER A 71 0.78 3.25 6.63
CA SER A 71 1.85 4.11 7.09
C SER A 71 1.62 5.53 6.60
N PHE A 72 1.40 6.44 7.54
CA PHE A 72 1.15 7.85 7.25
C PHE A 72 2.46 8.60 7.07
N CYS A 73 2.56 9.39 5.99
CA CYS A 73 3.73 10.22 5.77
C CYS A 73 3.77 11.36 6.80
N PRO A 74 4.85 11.54 7.57
CA PRO A 74 4.96 12.63 8.52
C PRO A 74 5.16 13.97 7.77
N SER A 75 4.38 14.99 8.11
CA SER A 75 4.51 16.32 7.50
C SER A 75 5.79 17.02 7.96
N SER A 76 6.45 17.73 7.04
CA SER A 76 7.48 18.71 7.40
C SER A 76 6.79 19.97 7.90
N SER A 77 7.14 20.44 9.09
CA SER A 77 6.53 21.58 9.81
C SER A 77 6.60 22.94 9.11
N SER A 78 7.17 23.02 7.91
CA SER A 78 7.49 24.28 7.23
C SER A 78 6.51 24.70 6.12
N HIS A 79 5.53 23.86 5.74
CA HIS A 79 4.45 24.26 4.83
C HIS A 79 3.12 23.61 5.23
N PRO A 80 2.03 24.39 5.44
CA PRO A 80 0.74 23.90 5.92
C PRO A 80 -0.12 23.26 4.81
N THR A 81 0.44 22.90 3.67
CA THR A 81 -0.32 22.18 2.65
C THR A 81 -0.57 20.77 3.18
N LYS A 82 -1.82 20.54 3.60
CA LYS A 82 -2.41 19.29 4.12
C LYS A 82 -2.39 18.15 3.10
N SER A 83 -1.24 17.82 2.51
CA SER A 83 -1.12 16.60 1.71
C SER A 83 -1.05 15.42 2.67
N SER A 84 -2.17 14.72 2.81
CA SER A 84 -2.28 13.46 3.55
C SER A 84 -1.87 12.32 2.63
N SER A 85 -0.55 12.14 2.46
CA SER A 85 -0.06 10.96 1.76
C SER A 85 -0.09 9.73 2.67
N LEU A 86 -0.64 8.65 2.15
CA LEU A 86 -0.78 7.36 2.80
C LEU A 86 -0.04 6.31 1.99
N LEU A 87 0.75 5.48 2.68
CA LEU A 87 1.24 4.24 2.10
C LEU A 87 0.41 3.09 2.65
N VAL A 88 -0.18 2.29 1.77
CA VAL A 88 -0.84 1.03 2.11
C VAL A 88 0.04 -0.13 1.65
N TYR A 89 0.06 -1.25 2.38
CA TYR A 89 0.86 -2.40 1.96
C TYR A 89 0.24 -3.73 2.36
N SER A 90 0.50 -4.73 1.53
CA SER A 90 0.32 -6.15 1.79
C SER A 90 1.68 -6.83 1.93
N THR A 91 1.68 -8.15 2.05
CA THR A 91 2.91 -8.95 1.94
C THR A 91 3.51 -8.94 0.52
N ARG A 92 2.76 -8.50 -0.50
CA ARG A 92 3.12 -8.65 -1.92
C ARG A 92 3.22 -7.33 -2.68
N ALA A 93 2.70 -6.24 -2.13
CA ALA A 93 2.77 -4.94 -2.77
C ALA A 93 2.65 -3.80 -1.76
N MET A 94 3.02 -2.60 -2.19
CA MET A 94 2.65 -1.34 -1.54
C MET A 94 2.08 -0.37 -2.56
N CYS A 95 1.19 0.50 -2.12
CA CYS A 95 0.64 1.58 -2.94
C CYS A 95 0.75 2.91 -2.18
N SER A 96 1.28 3.94 -2.84
CA SER A 96 1.29 5.31 -2.34
C SER A 96 0.08 6.07 -2.87
N ILE A 97 -0.69 6.65 -1.96
CA ILE A 97 -1.94 7.36 -2.23
C ILE A 97 -1.80 8.78 -1.69
N ASP A 98 -2.14 9.77 -2.50
CA ASP A 98 -2.25 11.16 -2.09
C ASP A 98 -3.72 11.59 -2.23
N PHE A 99 -4.42 11.76 -1.11
CA PHE A 99 -5.83 12.13 -1.10
C PHE A 99 -6.08 13.57 -1.60
N GLY A 100 -5.04 14.38 -1.75
CA GLY A 100 -5.12 15.70 -2.38
C GLY A 100 -5.01 15.67 -3.91
N LYS A 101 -4.73 14.51 -4.51
CA LYS A 101 -4.67 14.32 -5.96
C LYS A 101 -5.95 13.66 -6.47
N PRO A 102 -6.34 13.92 -7.73
CA PRO A 102 -7.47 13.23 -8.34
C PRO A 102 -7.23 11.72 -8.38
N VAL A 103 -8.33 10.98 -8.43
CA VAL A 103 -8.33 9.55 -8.74
C VAL A 103 -8.45 9.45 -10.25
N ASP A 104 -7.32 9.27 -10.93
CA ASP A 104 -7.31 9.15 -12.39
C ASP A 104 -8.01 7.85 -12.81
N GLU A 105 -8.91 7.92 -13.80
CA GLU A 105 -9.40 6.73 -14.49
C GLU A 105 -8.24 6.14 -15.30
N ASP A 106 -7.86 4.88 -15.04
CA ASP A 106 -6.72 4.26 -15.71
C ASP A 106 -6.96 4.24 -17.24
N ASP A 107 -6.09 4.91 -18.01
CA ASP A 107 -6.01 4.72 -19.46
C ASP A 107 -5.57 3.27 -19.73
N GLU A 108 -6.35 2.49 -20.50
CA GLU A 108 -6.07 1.07 -20.74
C GLU A 108 -4.67 0.80 -21.32
N SER A 109 -4.02 1.83 -21.89
CA SER A 109 -2.66 1.76 -22.41
C SER A 109 -1.55 1.69 -21.35
N GLU A 110 -1.77 2.20 -20.13
CA GLU A 110 -0.77 2.16 -19.04
C GLU A 110 -0.76 0.83 -18.28
N LEU A 111 -1.85 0.06 -18.33
CA LEU A 111 -1.95 -1.27 -17.70
C LEU A 111 -0.89 -2.26 -18.22
N VAL A 112 -0.43 -2.08 -19.46
CA VAL A 112 0.51 -2.98 -20.12
C VAL A 112 1.98 -2.72 -19.72
N ASN A 113 2.30 -1.51 -19.24
CA ASN A 113 3.68 -1.08 -18.97
C ASN A 113 3.93 -0.59 -17.53
N GLY A 114 2.92 -0.07 -16.82
CA GLY A 114 3.11 0.61 -15.53
C GLY A 114 2.83 -0.23 -14.28
N ALA A 115 1.94 -1.21 -14.35
CA ALA A 115 1.37 -1.88 -13.16
C ALA A 115 2.24 -3.00 -12.57
N LEU A 116 3.36 -3.34 -13.21
CA LEU A 116 4.14 -4.50 -12.80
C LEU A 116 5.62 -4.27 -13.03
N LEU A 117 6.20 -3.33 -12.29
CA LEU A 117 7.63 -3.40 -11.98
C LEU A 117 7.84 -4.64 -11.08
N LYS A 118 7.83 -5.82 -11.70
CA LYS A 118 8.27 -7.06 -11.06
C LYS A 118 9.71 -6.78 -10.63
N PHE A 119 9.94 -6.68 -9.33
CA PHE A 119 11.29 -6.71 -8.79
C PHE A 119 11.90 -8.11 -9.07
N GLN A 120 12.35 -8.36 -10.29
CA GLN A 120 13.11 -9.56 -10.65
C GLN A 120 14.55 -9.37 -10.15
N GLY A 121 14.77 -9.60 -8.85
CA GLY A 121 16.11 -9.69 -8.27
C GLY A 121 16.14 -9.47 -6.77
N SER A 122 17.24 -9.92 -6.13
CA SER A 122 17.54 -9.57 -4.73
C SER A 122 17.69 -8.05 -4.65
N LEU A 123 17.08 -7.45 -3.62
CA LEU A 123 16.90 -6.03 -3.41
C LEU A 123 18.23 -5.38 -2.98
N THR A 124 19.18 -5.26 -3.91
CA THR A 124 20.40 -4.50 -3.64
C THR A 124 20.10 -3.01 -3.56
N ASN A 125 20.83 -2.30 -2.69
CA ASN A 125 20.67 -0.87 -2.43
C ASN A 125 20.76 0.00 -3.71
N MET A 126 21.44 -0.48 -4.76
CA MET A 126 21.50 0.18 -6.08
C MET A 126 20.19 0.11 -6.88
N LYS A 127 19.50 -1.04 -6.89
CA LYS A 127 18.23 -1.21 -7.63
C LYS A 127 17.14 -0.35 -7.03
N TRP A 128 17.10 -0.24 -5.70
CA TRP A 128 16.21 0.68 -4.98
C TRP A 128 16.47 2.15 -5.32
N LYS A 129 17.74 2.58 -5.42
CA LYS A 129 18.07 3.97 -5.78
C LYS A 129 17.66 4.33 -7.19
N HIS A 130 17.82 3.40 -8.14
CA HIS A 130 17.38 3.60 -9.52
C HIS A 130 15.85 3.69 -9.60
N TRP A 131 15.15 2.80 -8.90
CA TRP A 131 13.69 2.84 -8.79
C TRP A 131 13.18 4.13 -8.13
N LEU A 132 13.78 4.55 -7.01
CA LEU A 132 13.39 5.81 -6.34
C LEU A 132 13.60 7.03 -7.25
N ARG A 133 14.49 6.92 -8.26
CA ARG A 133 14.71 7.95 -9.28
C ARG A 133 13.65 7.90 -10.39
N GLU A 134 13.20 6.71 -10.79
CA GLU A 134 12.07 6.51 -11.73
C GLU A 134 10.72 6.86 -11.10
N SER A 135 10.43 6.47 -9.85
CA SER A 135 9.19 6.88 -9.15
C SER A 135 9.16 8.38 -8.89
N ARG A 136 10.32 9.04 -8.69
CA ARG A 136 10.43 10.50 -8.66
C ARG A 136 10.01 11.17 -9.97
N GLN A 137 10.20 10.51 -11.12
CA GLN A 137 9.67 10.96 -12.42
C GLN A 137 8.18 10.62 -12.58
N SER A 138 7.72 9.50 -11.99
CA SER A 138 6.30 9.08 -11.92
C SER A 138 5.43 9.88 -10.92
N ARG A 139 6.01 10.75 -10.08
CA ARG A 139 5.32 11.59 -9.08
C ARG A 139 4.12 12.41 -9.60
N LYS A 140 3.87 12.45 -10.91
CA LYS A 140 2.66 13.02 -11.48
C LYS A 140 1.42 12.19 -11.11
N ASN A 141 1.50 10.86 -11.10
CA ASN A 141 0.30 10.02 -11.01
C ASN A 141 -0.02 9.67 -9.54
N ASN A 142 -1.31 9.63 -9.20
CA ASN A 142 -1.77 9.12 -7.90
C ASN A 142 -1.67 7.57 -7.88
N PHE A 143 -1.89 6.90 -6.74
CA PHE A 143 -1.91 5.42 -6.62
C PHE A 143 -0.66 4.67 -7.15
N ASP A 144 0.54 5.16 -6.87
CA ASP A 144 1.79 4.52 -7.33
C ASP A 144 1.97 3.14 -6.68
N LEU A 145 1.94 2.06 -7.48
CA LEU A 145 1.92 0.66 -7.05
C LEU A 145 3.30 0.01 -7.24
N VAL A 146 3.76 -0.71 -6.22
CA VAL A 146 5.01 -1.48 -6.25
C VAL A 146 4.73 -2.91 -5.81
N VAL A 147 5.15 -3.89 -6.61
CA VAL A 147 5.01 -5.31 -6.29
C VAL A 147 6.34 -5.87 -5.78
N PHE A 148 6.28 -6.57 -4.66
CA PHE A 148 7.42 -7.19 -4.01
C PHE A 148 7.66 -8.60 -4.53
N ARG A 149 8.94 -8.95 -4.60
CA ARG A 149 9.40 -10.31 -4.93
C ARG A 149 9.29 -11.23 -3.72
N ASP A 150 9.90 -10.79 -2.62
CA ASP A 150 9.93 -11.49 -1.35
C ASP A 150 8.82 -10.93 -0.45
N PRO A 151 8.21 -11.76 0.41
CA PRO A 151 7.15 -11.28 1.30
C PRO A 151 7.63 -10.15 2.20
N VAL A 152 6.90 -9.03 2.20
CA VAL A 152 7.12 -7.91 3.13
C VAL A 152 6.33 -8.15 4.41
N LEU A 153 6.98 -7.93 5.56
CA LEU A 153 6.40 -8.08 6.89
C LEU A 153 5.95 -6.74 7.48
N PHE A 154 6.66 -5.67 7.17
CA PHE A 154 6.39 -4.35 7.71
C PHE A 154 6.88 -3.25 6.77
N ILE A 155 6.08 -2.19 6.66
CA ILE A 155 6.50 -0.91 6.07
C ILE A 155 6.07 0.25 6.97
N GLY A 156 6.99 1.18 7.20
CA GLY A 156 6.74 2.37 8.01
C GLY A 156 7.51 3.58 7.50
N HIS A 157 6.91 4.76 7.57
CA HIS A 157 7.62 6.00 7.30
C HIS A 157 8.57 6.29 8.48
N LEU A 158 9.83 6.58 8.16
CA LEU A 158 10.80 7.10 9.13
C LEU A 158 10.86 8.63 9.08
N SER A 159 10.64 9.19 7.88
CA SER A 159 10.56 10.63 7.63
C SER A 159 9.74 10.89 6.36
N LYS A 160 9.57 12.17 5.99
CA LYS A 160 8.91 12.57 4.74
C LYS A 160 9.55 11.95 3.48
N HIS A 161 10.84 11.60 3.54
CA HIS A 161 11.60 11.15 2.37
C HIS A 161 12.18 9.75 2.53
N SER A 162 11.83 9.04 3.60
CA SER A 162 12.36 7.71 3.88
C SER A 162 11.30 6.80 4.48
N ILE A 163 11.28 5.57 3.96
CA ILE A 163 10.49 4.46 4.46
C ILE A 163 11.43 3.34 4.90
N LEU A 164 11.05 2.63 5.95
CA LEU A 164 11.63 1.37 6.39
C LEU A 164 10.78 0.24 5.81
N ILE A 165 11.41 -0.72 5.15
CA ILE A 165 10.78 -1.95 4.66
C ILE A 165 11.51 -3.12 5.32
N ILE A 166 10.76 -4.04 5.93
CA ILE A 166 11.28 -5.29 6.48
C ILE A 166 10.68 -6.42 5.64
N ASP A 167 11.53 -7.11 4.88
CA ASP A 167 11.15 -8.25 4.05
C ASP A 167 11.63 -9.58 4.63
N LYS A 168 11.17 -10.67 4.02
CA LYS A 168 11.55 -12.04 4.38
C LYS A 168 12.00 -12.80 3.13
N PRO A 169 13.31 -12.82 2.81
CA PRO A 169 13.83 -13.50 1.62
C PRO A 169 13.93 -15.01 1.85
N TRP A 170 12.78 -15.70 1.85
CA TRP A 170 12.69 -17.14 2.14
C TRP A 170 13.63 -17.99 1.30
N MET A 171 13.83 -17.62 0.02
CA MET A 171 14.75 -18.36 -0.86
C MET A 171 16.22 -18.22 -0.47
N GLU A 172 16.60 -17.13 0.21
CA GLU A 172 17.96 -16.99 0.76
C GLU A 172 18.11 -17.82 2.03
N VAL A 173 17.07 -17.88 2.87
CA VAL A 173 17.02 -18.74 4.07
C VAL A 173 17.09 -20.22 3.70
N VAL A 174 16.35 -20.67 2.68
CA VAL A 174 16.38 -22.07 2.24
C VAL A 174 17.77 -22.48 1.75
N LYS A 175 18.53 -21.55 1.14
CA LYS A 175 19.90 -21.81 0.68
C LYS A 175 20.91 -21.95 1.83
N SER A 176 20.60 -21.44 3.02
CA SER A 176 21.48 -21.57 4.19
C SER A 176 21.26 -22.88 4.95
N PHE A 177 20.33 -23.74 4.54
CA PHE A 177 20.19 -25.05 5.16
C PHE A 177 21.33 -25.98 4.73
N ASP A 178 21.96 -26.63 5.70
CA ASP A 178 23.11 -27.54 5.49
C ASP A 178 22.76 -28.77 4.64
N SER A 179 21.46 -29.05 4.48
CA SER A 179 20.94 -30.15 3.68
C SER A 179 20.00 -29.62 2.61
N ALA A 180 20.08 -30.22 1.42
CA ALA A 180 19.11 -29.96 0.37
C ALA A 180 17.71 -30.30 0.91
N PRO A 181 16.68 -29.47 0.64
CA PRO A 181 15.30 -29.79 1.00
C PRO A 181 14.97 -31.21 0.54
N LEU A 182 14.39 -32.03 1.43
CA LEU A 182 14.04 -33.41 1.12
C LEU A 182 13.29 -33.46 -0.22
N GLN A 183 13.92 -34.09 -1.22
CA GLN A 183 13.39 -34.16 -2.57
C GLN A 183 12.06 -34.92 -2.52
N ARG A 184 10.94 -34.21 -2.64
CA ARG A 184 9.64 -34.84 -2.72
C ARG A 184 9.48 -35.41 -4.12
N HIS A 185 9.39 -36.73 -4.22
CA HIS A 185 8.97 -37.39 -5.44
C HIS A 185 7.52 -36.95 -5.75
N ILE A 186 7.32 -36.27 -6.88
CA ILE A 186 5.99 -35.85 -7.33
C ILE A 186 5.35 -37.07 -7.98
N PHE A 187 4.27 -37.59 -7.38
CA PHE A 187 3.47 -38.66 -7.98
C PHE A 187 2.32 -38.04 -8.78
N GLY A 188 2.21 -38.42 -10.05
CA GLY A 188 1.15 -38.00 -10.97
C GLY A 188 1.59 -36.88 -11.93
N THR A 189 1.51 -37.17 -13.24
CA THR A 189 1.39 -36.20 -14.33
C THR A 189 -0.07 -35.94 -14.65
#